data_AF-A0AAW7NYM9-F1
#
_entry.id   AF-A0AAW7NYM9-F1
#
_cell.length_a   1.000
_cell.length_b   1.000
_cell.length_c   1.000
_cell.angle_alpha   90.00
_cell.angle_beta   90.00
_cell.angle_gamma   90.00
#
_symmetry.space_group_name_H-M   'P 1'
#
loop_
_entity.id
_entity.type
_entity.pdbx_description
1 polymer ?
#
loop_
_entity_poly.entity_id
_entity_poly.type
_entity_poly.pdbx_seq_one_letter_code
_entity_poly.pdbx_strand_id
1 'polypeptide(L)'
;MGQTIISAIGVYISTSIDYLIILIILFAQLSQNKQKWHIYAGQYLGTGLLVGASLVAAYVVNFVPEAWMVGLLGLIPIYLGIRFAIVGEGEEEEEEIIERFEQSKANQLFWTVTLLTIASGGDNLGIYIPYFASLDWSQTLVALLVFAIGIIIFCELSRVLSSMPLISETIEKYERIVVPLVFITLGLYIMYENGTIEPTIFSSSPFLERFYPV
;
A
#
# COMPACT_ATOMS: atom_id res chain seq x y z
N MET A 1 -8.04 -14.26 24.20
CA MET A 1 -8.30 -12.80 24.13
C MET A 1 -7.06 -11.95 24.39
N GLY A 2 -6.41 -12.00 25.56
CA GLY A 2 -5.22 -11.15 25.83
C GLY A 2 -4.05 -11.36 24.85
N GLN A 3 -3.74 -12.61 24.51
CA GLN A 3 -2.73 -12.94 23.48
C GLN A 3 -3.11 -12.41 22.09
N THR A 4 -4.39 -12.45 21.73
CA THR A 4 -4.90 -11.91 20.47
C THR A 4 -4.71 -10.40 20.41
N ILE A 5 -4.96 -9.68 21.51
CA ILE A 5 -4.73 -8.23 21.56
C ILE A 5 -3.25 -7.92 21.36
N ILE A 6 -2.36 -8.60 22.08
CA ILE A 6 -0.90 -8.36 21.99
C ILE A 6 -0.38 -8.66 20.58
N SER A 7 -0.78 -9.80 20.01
CA SER A 7 -0.38 -10.16 18.64
C SER A 7 -0.97 -9.19 17.61
N ALA A 8 -2.24 -8.78 17.74
CA ALA A 8 -2.86 -7.80 16.84
C ALA A 8 -2.15 -6.44 16.90
N ILE A 9 -1.76 -6.00 18.10
CA ILE A 9 -0.95 -4.79 18.28
C ILE A 9 0.39 -4.96 17.56
N GLY A 10 1.09 -6.08 17.79
CA GLY A 10 2.38 -6.36 17.17
C GLY A 10 2.30 -6.39 15.64
N VAL A 11 1.30 -7.08 15.09
CA VAL A 11 1.03 -7.14 13.65
C VAL A 11 0.75 -5.75 13.11
N TYR A 12 -0.22 -5.02 13.69
CA TYR A 12 -0.59 -3.69 13.23
C TYR A 12 0.60 -2.72 13.24
N ILE A 13 1.37 -2.68 14.34
CA ILE A 13 2.56 -1.82 14.44
C ILE A 13 3.59 -2.22 13.38
N SER A 14 3.88 -3.51 13.26
CA SER A 14 4.88 -4.02 12.31
C SER A 14 4.54 -3.65 10.86
N THR A 15 3.24 -3.67 10.50
CA THR A 15 2.75 -3.39 9.15
C THR A 15 2.47 -1.92 8.87
N SER A 16 2.50 -1.05 9.90
CA SER A 16 2.10 0.36 9.74
C SER A 16 3.22 1.35 10.03
N ILE A 17 4.36 0.87 10.53
CA ILE A 17 5.48 1.72 10.98
C ILE A 17 6.18 2.43 9.83
N ASP A 18 6.27 1.77 8.68
CA ASP A 18 6.78 2.29 7.42
C ASP A 18 5.91 3.44 6.87
N TYR A 19 4.58 3.29 6.94
CA TYR A 19 3.62 4.30 6.51
C TYR A 19 3.57 5.54 7.42
N LEU A 20 4.04 5.42 8.67
CA LEU A 20 4.03 6.50 9.66
C LEU A 20 4.73 7.76 9.13
N ILE A 21 5.81 7.61 8.37
CA ILE A 21 6.55 8.74 7.78
C ILE A 21 5.67 9.49 6.76
N ILE A 22 4.98 8.77 5.88
CA ILE A 22 4.05 9.36 4.90
C ILE A 22 2.94 10.12 5.63
N LEU A 23 2.40 9.54 6.71
CA LEU A 23 1.35 10.14 7.50
C LEU A 23 1.81 11.44 8.18
N ILE A 24 3.04 11.48 8.72
CA ILE A 24 3.65 12.72 9.27
C ILE A 24 3.73 13.81 8.19
N ILE A 25 4.22 13.48 6.98
CA ILE A 25 4.35 14.44 5.89
C ILE A 25 2.97 15.00 5.49
N LEU A 26 1.97 14.12 5.36
CA LEU A 26 0.60 14.54 5.03
C LEU A 26 0.03 15.48 6.10
N PHE A 27 0.25 15.20 7.39
CA PHE A 27 -0.19 16.10 8.47
C PHE A 27 0.62 17.41 8.54
N ALA A 28 1.90 17.40 8.15
CA ALA A 28 2.73 18.62 8.10
C ALA A 28 2.27 19.58 6.98
N GLN A 29 1.82 19.05 5.85
CA GLN A 29 1.30 19.83 4.72
C GLN A 29 -0.13 20.37 4.95
N LEU A 30 -0.83 19.93 6.01
CA LEU A 30 -2.17 20.40 6.31
C LEU A 30 -2.18 21.83 6.87
N SER A 31 -2.53 22.80 6.02
CA SER A 31 -2.78 24.19 6.44
C SER A 31 -4.03 24.35 7.33
N GLN A 32 -4.99 23.42 7.27
CA GLN A 32 -6.31 23.57 7.89
C GLN A 32 -6.72 22.36 8.73
N ASN A 33 -7.05 22.58 10.00
CA ASN A 33 -7.45 21.55 10.97
C ASN A 33 -8.75 20.80 10.57
N LYS A 34 -9.57 21.35 9.66
CA LYS A 34 -10.78 20.69 9.11
C LYS A 34 -10.46 19.58 8.10
N GLN A 35 -9.30 19.63 7.45
CA GLN A 35 -8.94 18.65 6.42
C GLN A 35 -8.44 17.32 7.00
N LYS A 36 -8.05 17.29 8.28
CA LYS A 36 -7.55 16.07 8.94
C LYS A 36 -8.48 14.88 8.80
N TRP A 37 -9.80 15.08 8.87
CA TRP A 37 -10.78 14.00 8.77
C TRP A 37 -10.69 13.20 7.47
N HIS A 38 -10.20 13.82 6.39
CA HIS A 38 -9.95 13.14 5.11
C HIS A 38 -8.77 12.17 5.20
N ILE A 39 -7.76 12.48 6.01
CA ILE A 39 -6.66 11.55 6.32
C ILE A 39 -7.17 10.36 7.13
N TYR A 40 -7.96 10.60 8.19
CA TYR A 40 -8.53 9.49 8.99
C TYR A 40 -9.43 8.61 8.13
N ALA A 41 -10.36 9.21 7.39
CA ALA A 41 -11.28 8.47 6.53
C ALA A 41 -10.52 7.69 5.44
N GLY A 42 -9.51 8.32 4.83
CA GLY A 42 -8.69 7.69 3.80
C GLY A 42 -7.92 6.49 4.33
N GLN A 43 -7.35 6.62 5.54
CA GLN A 43 -6.64 5.54 6.23
C GLN A 43 -7.58 4.39 6.60
N TYR A 44 -8.76 4.68 7.14
CA TYR A 44 -9.77 3.65 7.43
C TYR A 44 -10.19 2.88 6.19
N LEU A 45 -10.42 3.59 5.07
CA LEU A 45 -10.78 2.93 3.82
C LEU A 45 -9.62 2.09 3.28
N GLY A 46 -8.41 2.64 3.21
CA GLY A 46 -7.24 1.94 2.67
C GLY A 46 -6.86 0.71 3.49
N THR A 47 -6.72 0.86 4.81
CA THR A 47 -6.47 -0.28 5.71
C THR A 47 -7.63 -1.26 5.71
N GLY A 48 -8.88 -0.78 5.68
CA GLY A 48 -10.07 -1.61 5.61
C GLY A 48 -10.12 -2.49 4.34
N LEU A 49 -9.70 -1.95 3.19
CA LEU A 49 -9.60 -2.69 1.93
C LEU A 49 -8.50 -3.76 1.99
N LEU A 50 -7.32 -3.44 2.51
CA LEU A 50 -6.23 -4.41 2.68
C LEU A 50 -6.61 -5.54 3.64
N VAL A 51 -7.18 -5.20 4.79
CA VAL A 51 -7.65 -6.17 5.79
C VAL A 51 -8.81 -6.98 5.24
N GLY A 52 -9.75 -6.36 4.54
CA GLY A 52 -10.87 -7.04 3.89
C GLY A 52 -10.41 -8.04 2.84
N ALA A 53 -9.49 -7.64 1.96
CA ALA A 53 -8.87 -8.54 0.99
C ALA A 53 -8.14 -9.71 1.69
N SER A 54 -7.43 -9.42 2.78
CA SER A 54 -6.73 -10.44 3.58
C SER A 54 -7.69 -11.43 4.22
N LEU A 55 -8.83 -10.97 4.76
CA LEU A 55 -9.85 -11.82 5.36
C LEU A 55 -10.53 -12.71 4.32
N VAL A 56 -10.82 -12.18 3.13
CA VAL A 56 -11.35 -12.97 2.01
C VAL A 56 -10.35 -14.06 1.62
N ALA A 57 -9.08 -13.71 1.45
CA ALA A 57 -8.03 -14.67 1.14
C ALA A 57 -7.84 -15.72 2.25
N ALA A 58 -7.83 -15.30 3.52
CA ALA A 58 -7.74 -16.20 4.67
C ALA A 58 -8.93 -17.16 4.77
N TYR A 59 -10.13 -16.70 4.43
CA TYR A 59 -11.33 -17.55 4.37
C TYR A 59 -11.24 -18.57 3.24
N VAL A 60 -10.78 -18.14 2.04
CA VAL A 60 -10.54 -19.03 0.90
C VAL A 60 -9.53 -20.12 1.27
N VAL A 61 -8.41 -19.78 1.91
CA VAL A 61 -7.39 -20.77 2.33
C VAL A 61 -7.95 -21.81 3.32
N ASN A 62 -8.85 -21.41 4.23
CA ASN A 62 -9.42 -22.33 5.22
C ASN A 62 -10.54 -23.23 4.67
N PHE A 63 -11.28 -22.79 3.64
CA PHE A 63 -12.47 -23.49 3.15
C PHE A 63 -12.33 -24.12 1.76
N VAL A 64 -11.27 -23.80 1.01
CA VAL A 64 -11.07 -24.29 -0.34
C VAL A 64 -9.96 -25.35 -0.33
N PRO A 65 -10.30 -26.64 -0.58
CA PRO A 65 -9.28 -27.68 -0.76
C PRO A 65 -8.29 -27.25 -1.86
N GLU A 66 -6.99 -27.54 -1.70
CA GLU A 66 -5.94 -27.08 -2.64
C GLU A 66 -6.28 -27.31 -4.13
N ALA A 67 -7.01 -28.39 -4.43
CA ALA A 67 -7.49 -28.73 -5.77
C ALA A 67 -8.40 -27.65 -6.40
N TRP A 68 -9.22 -26.95 -5.60
CA TRP A 68 -10.14 -25.93 -6.08
C TRP A 68 -9.44 -24.58 -6.27
N MET A 69 -8.40 -24.28 -5.48
CA MET A 69 -7.58 -23.08 -5.67
C MET A 69 -6.86 -23.12 -7.03
N VAL A 70 -6.39 -24.30 -7.44
CA VAL A 70 -5.85 -24.56 -8.79
C VAL A 70 -6.95 -24.51 -9.86
N GLY A 71 -8.16 -25.00 -9.57
CA GLY A 71 -9.30 -24.94 -10.49
C GLY A 71 -9.83 -23.53 -10.75
N LEU A 72 -9.84 -22.66 -9.74
CA LEU A 72 -10.26 -21.26 -9.83
C LEU A 72 -9.26 -20.40 -10.62
N LEU A 73 -7.98 -20.76 -10.67
CA LEU A 73 -7.02 -20.15 -11.61
C LEU A 73 -7.45 -20.32 -13.07
N GLY A 74 -8.22 -21.36 -13.39
CA GLY A 74 -8.84 -21.57 -14.71
C GLY A 74 -9.91 -20.52 -15.08
N LEU A 75 -10.47 -19.80 -14.10
CA LEU A 75 -11.40 -18.70 -14.37
C LEU A 75 -10.71 -17.47 -14.94
N ILE A 76 -9.42 -17.27 -14.65
CA ILE A 76 -8.63 -16.16 -15.21
C ILE A 76 -8.49 -16.29 -16.74
N PRO A 77 -8.02 -17.41 -17.32
CA PRO A 77 -7.97 -17.59 -18.77
C PRO A 77 -9.37 -17.68 -19.40
N ILE A 78 -10.41 -18.14 -18.68
CA ILE A 78 -11.80 -18.08 -19.17
C ILE A 78 -12.27 -16.62 -19.29
N TYR A 79 -12.07 -15.82 -18.24
CA TYR A 79 -12.39 -14.40 -18.25
C TYR A 79 -11.58 -13.66 -19.31
N LEU A 80 -10.27 -13.90 -19.39
CA LEU A 80 -9.40 -13.32 -20.42
C LEU A 80 -9.85 -13.75 -21.81
N GLY A 81 -10.21 -15.03 -22.02
CA GLY A 81 -10.73 -15.54 -23.29
C GLY A 81 -12.07 -14.92 -23.69
N ILE A 82 -12.98 -14.74 -22.74
CA ILE A 82 -14.26 -14.03 -22.95
C ILE A 82 -14.00 -12.55 -23.25
N ARG A 83 -13.13 -11.88 -22.48
CA ARG A 83 -12.76 -10.49 -22.71
C ARG A 83 -12.09 -10.31 -24.07
N PHE A 84 -11.19 -11.21 -24.47
CA PHE A 84 -10.54 -11.18 -25.79
C PHE A 84 -11.54 -11.46 -26.92
N ALA A 85 -12.50 -12.34 -26.69
CA ALA A 85 -13.55 -12.66 -27.67
C ALA A 85 -14.56 -11.51 -27.85
N ILE A 86 -14.79 -10.70 -26.81
CA ILE A 86 -15.75 -9.58 -26.84
C ILE A 86 -15.08 -8.25 -27.20
N VAL A 87 -13.85 -8.02 -26.73
CA VAL A 87 -13.14 -6.73 -26.77
C VAL A 87 -11.95 -6.78 -27.72
N GLY A 88 -12.16 -7.30 -28.95
CA GLY A 88 -11.18 -7.14 -30.02
C GLY A 88 -10.72 -5.67 -30.12
N GLU A 89 -9.42 -5.45 -30.37
CA GLU A 89 -8.69 -4.17 -30.27
C GLU A 89 -9.53 -2.91 -30.58
N GLY A 90 -9.58 -2.01 -29.59
CA GLY A 90 -10.17 -0.68 -29.72
C GLY A 90 -10.04 0.14 -28.43
N GLU A 91 -9.17 1.15 -28.46
CA GLU A 91 -9.29 2.43 -27.73
C GLU A 91 -10.70 3.01 -28.01
N GLU A 92 -11.40 3.77 -27.18
CA GLU A 92 -11.12 4.82 -26.21
C GLU A 92 -12.48 5.06 -25.50
N GLU A 93 -12.50 5.70 -24.32
CA GLU A 93 -13.44 6.81 -24.05
C GLU A 93 -13.13 7.40 -22.68
N GLU A 94 -12.29 8.43 -22.76
CA GLU A 94 -12.17 9.51 -21.81
C GLU A 94 -13.30 10.51 -22.14
N GLU A 95 -14.16 10.85 -21.18
CA GLU A 95 -14.88 12.15 -21.02
C GLU A 95 -16.17 12.01 -20.19
N GLU A 96 -16.06 12.06 -18.85
CA GLU A 96 -17.09 12.72 -18.01
C GLU A 96 -16.60 12.97 -16.57
N ILE A 97 -15.46 13.66 -16.34
CA ILE A 97 -15.00 13.96 -14.96
C ILE A 97 -14.58 15.43 -14.74
N ILE A 98 -14.68 16.30 -15.75
CA ILE A 98 -14.13 17.66 -15.68
C ILE A 98 -15.01 18.66 -14.88
N GLU A 99 -16.25 18.34 -14.52
CA GLU A 99 -17.16 19.29 -13.84
C GLU A 99 -17.03 19.41 -12.30
N ARG A 100 -16.11 18.71 -11.62
CA ARG A 100 -15.97 18.80 -10.13
C ARG A 100 -14.79 19.64 -9.62
N PHE A 101 -14.34 20.62 -10.40
CA PHE A 101 -13.06 21.27 -10.17
C PHE A 101 -12.98 22.34 -9.07
N GLU A 102 -14.07 22.71 -8.39
CA GLU A 102 -14.00 23.66 -7.24
C GLU A 102 -14.24 23.03 -5.85
N GLN A 103 -14.57 21.72 -5.79
CA GLN A 103 -14.71 20.95 -4.53
C GLN A 103 -13.45 20.12 -4.21
N SER A 104 -12.35 20.45 -4.89
CA SER A 104 -11.30 19.54 -5.35
C SER A 104 -10.25 19.11 -4.30
N LYS A 105 -9.78 19.98 -3.39
CA LYS A 105 -8.67 19.60 -2.48
C LYS A 105 -9.02 18.56 -1.40
N ALA A 106 -10.23 18.60 -0.86
CA ALA A 106 -10.62 17.75 0.27
C ALA A 106 -10.90 16.31 -0.17
N ASN A 107 -11.62 16.15 -1.29
CA ASN A 107 -11.87 14.85 -1.91
C ASN A 107 -10.58 14.24 -2.46
N GLN A 108 -9.68 15.07 -3.00
CA GLN A 108 -8.36 14.63 -3.45
C GLN A 108 -7.52 14.07 -2.30
N LEU A 109 -7.43 14.77 -1.15
CA LEU A 109 -6.64 14.29 -0.02
C LEU A 109 -7.14 12.94 0.52
N PHE A 110 -8.46 12.75 0.61
CA PHE A 110 -9.05 11.48 1.01
C PHE A 110 -8.58 10.33 0.11
N TRP A 111 -8.73 10.49 -1.21
CA TRP A 111 -8.34 9.47 -2.18
C TRP A 111 -6.82 9.27 -2.23
N THR A 112 -6.04 10.34 -2.14
CA THR A 112 -4.58 10.26 -2.06
C THR A 112 -4.16 9.42 -0.85
N VAL A 113 -4.74 9.65 0.33
CA VAL A 113 -4.41 8.87 1.52
C VAL A 113 -4.81 7.40 1.31
N THR A 114 -6.03 7.13 0.83
CA THR A 114 -6.47 5.75 0.56
C THR A 114 -5.54 5.02 -0.40
N LEU A 115 -5.16 5.66 -1.52
CA LEU A 115 -4.28 5.05 -2.51
C LEU A 115 -2.87 4.83 -1.97
N LEU A 116 -2.33 5.78 -1.20
CA LEU A 116 -1.01 5.63 -0.56
C LEU A 116 -1.02 4.51 0.48
N THR A 117 -2.08 4.39 1.29
CA THR A 117 -2.23 3.28 2.25
C THR A 117 -2.27 1.93 1.54
N ILE A 118 -3.01 1.81 0.44
CA ILE A 118 -3.09 0.55 -0.33
C ILE A 118 -1.75 0.25 -1.01
N ALA A 119 -1.13 1.25 -1.65
CA ALA A 119 0.14 1.08 -2.34
C ALA A 119 1.27 0.71 -1.39
N SER A 120 1.32 1.35 -0.21
CA SER A 120 2.32 1.06 0.82
C SER A 120 2.04 -0.23 1.57
N GLY A 121 0.77 -0.64 1.70
CA GLY A 121 0.39 -1.79 2.52
C GLY A 121 0.04 -3.06 1.73
N GLY A 122 0.32 -3.09 0.43
CA GLY A 122 0.06 -4.28 -0.39
C GLY A 122 0.92 -5.48 -0.01
N ASP A 123 2.15 -5.25 0.44
CA ASP A 123 3.05 -6.28 0.96
C ASP A 123 2.63 -6.80 2.35
N ASN A 124 1.90 -5.98 3.13
CA ASN A 124 1.32 -6.40 4.42
C ASN A 124 0.32 -7.56 4.29
N LEU A 125 -0.22 -7.82 3.09
CA LEU A 125 -1.07 -8.99 2.83
C LEU A 125 -0.37 -10.29 3.22
N GLY A 126 0.96 -10.38 3.01
CA GLY A 126 1.76 -11.55 3.40
C GLY A 126 1.79 -11.82 4.91
N ILE A 127 1.50 -10.80 5.73
CA ILE A 127 1.39 -10.92 7.20
C ILE A 127 -0.08 -11.08 7.60
N TYR A 128 -0.99 -10.28 7.03
CA TYR A 128 -2.40 -10.29 7.39
C TYR A 128 -3.11 -11.60 7.04
N ILE A 129 -2.85 -12.17 5.86
CA ILE A 129 -3.52 -13.40 5.41
C ILE A 129 -3.24 -14.57 6.38
N PRO A 130 -1.98 -14.98 6.67
CA PRO A 130 -1.72 -16.07 7.59
C PRO A 130 -2.13 -15.72 9.03
N TYR A 131 -2.03 -14.46 9.43
CA TYR A 131 -2.50 -14.01 10.75
C TYR A 131 -4.01 -14.25 10.91
N PHE A 132 -4.84 -13.71 10.02
CA PHE A 132 -6.29 -13.89 10.09
C PHE A 132 -6.73 -15.34 9.85
N ALA A 133 -6.00 -16.11 9.03
CA ALA A 133 -6.28 -17.53 8.83
C ALA A 133 -6.09 -18.35 10.13
N SER A 134 -5.28 -17.87 11.08
CA SER A 134 -5.02 -18.53 12.36
C SER A 134 -6.02 -18.18 13.47
N LEU A 135 -6.88 -17.17 13.26
CA LEU A 135 -7.80 -16.65 14.28
C LEU A 135 -9.20 -17.23 14.13
N ASP A 136 -9.88 -17.47 15.26
CA ASP A 136 -11.32 -17.72 15.26
C ASP A 136 -12.14 -16.42 15.03
N TRP A 137 -13.45 -16.55 14.86
CA TRP A 137 -14.33 -15.40 14.60
C TRP A 137 -14.26 -14.32 15.69
N SER A 138 -14.25 -14.73 16.97
CA SER A 138 -14.22 -13.81 18.09
C SER A 138 -12.86 -13.09 18.20
N GLN A 139 -11.78 -13.81 17.93
CA GLN A 139 -10.43 -13.29 17.88
C GLN A 139 -10.22 -12.33 16.71
N THR A 140 -10.81 -12.64 15.55
CA THR A 140 -10.82 -11.77 14.38
C THR A 140 -11.50 -10.44 14.70
N LEU A 141 -12.67 -10.45 15.35
CA LEU A 141 -13.34 -9.22 15.79
C LEU A 141 -12.47 -8.40 16.75
N VAL A 142 -11.80 -9.05 17.69
CA VAL A 142 -10.86 -8.36 18.61
C VAL A 142 -9.70 -7.74 17.83
N ALA A 143 -9.10 -8.45 16.88
CA ALA A 143 -8.02 -7.92 16.05
C ALA A 143 -8.47 -6.72 15.20
N LEU A 144 -9.67 -6.78 14.60
CA LEU A 144 -10.25 -5.67 13.85
C LEU A 144 -10.46 -4.42 14.71
N LEU A 145 -10.93 -4.59 15.95
CA LEU A 145 -11.06 -3.47 16.89
C LEU A 145 -9.69 -2.88 17.26
N VAL A 146 -8.68 -3.72 17.47
CA VAL A 146 -7.31 -3.28 17.73
C VAL A 146 -6.77 -2.47 16.54
N PHE A 147 -6.97 -2.93 15.30
CA PHE A 147 -6.53 -2.22 14.10
C PHE A 147 -7.27 -0.88 13.96
N ALA A 148 -8.59 -0.87 14.19
CA ALA A 148 -9.40 0.33 14.12
C ALA A 148 -8.95 1.39 15.14
N ILE A 149 -8.56 0.99 16.36
CA ILE A 149 -7.98 1.87 17.37
C ILE A 149 -6.56 2.29 16.98
N GLY A 150 -5.77 1.35 16.45
CA GLY A 150 -4.42 1.58 15.96
C GLY A 150 -4.35 2.69 14.90
N ILE A 151 -5.33 2.76 13.99
CA ILE A 151 -5.47 3.83 13.00
C ILE A 151 -5.55 5.20 13.68
N ILE A 152 -6.39 5.34 14.71
CA ILE A 152 -6.52 6.59 15.46
C ILE A 152 -5.19 6.95 16.12
N ILE A 153 -4.56 5.99 16.80
CA ILE A 153 -3.29 6.20 17.50
C ILE A 153 -2.20 6.67 16.52
N PHE A 154 -2.06 6.02 15.36
CA PHE A 154 -1.05 6.38 14.37
C PHE A 154 -1.33 7.74 13.72
N CYS A 155 -2.60 8.06 13.43
CA CYS A 155 -2.97 9.39 12.95
C CYS A 155 -2.67 10.48 13.98
N GLU A 156 -3.01 10.26 15.25
CA GLU A 156 -2.71 11.22 16.32
C GLU A 156 -1.21 11.36 16.57
N LEU A 157 -0.48 10.24 16.60
CA LEU A 157 0.97 10.23 16.74
C LEU A 157 1.63 11.02 15.61
N SER A 158 1.21 10.76 14.37
CA SER A 158 1.74 11.45 13.19
C SER A 158 1.41 12.95 13.21
N ARG A 159 0.20 13.32 13.66
CA ARG A 159 -0.21 14.72 13.83
C ARG A 159 0.60 15.46 14.89
N VAL A 160 0.91 14.80 16.00
CA VAL A 160 1.76 15.37 17.06
C VAL A 160 3.20 15.50 16.55
N LEU A 161 3.74 14.47 15.93
CA LEU A 161 5.10 14.47 15.39
C LEU A 161 5.26 15.50 14.26
N SER A 162 4.26 15.66 13.40
CA SER A 162 4.31 16.66 12.31
C SER A 162 4.34 18.10 12.83
N SER A 163 3.88 18.35 14.05
CA SER A 163 3.92 19.68 14.69
C SER A 163 5.25 20.01 15.37
N MET A 164 6.21 19.07 15.41
CA MET A 164 7.50 19.30 16.07
C MET A 164 8.38 20.22 15.19
N PRO A 165 8.95 21.31 15.75
CA PRO A 165 9.67 22.33 14.98
C PRO A 165 10.91 21.80 14.23
N LEU A 166 11.50 20.68 14.68
CA LEU A 166 12.62 20.00 14.01
C LEU A 166 12.28 19.53 12.58
N ILE A 167 11.00 19.23 12.34
CA ILE A 167 10.46 18.71 11.09
C ILE A 167 9.94 19.87 10.22
N SER A 168 9.27 20.86 10.82
CA SER A 168 8.69 22.00 10.08
C SER A 168 9.72 22.87 9.36
N GLU A 169 10.83 23.25 10.01
CA GLU A 169 11.86 24.10 9.39
C GLU A 169 12.74 23.35 8.38
N THR A 170 12.95 22.05 8.58
CA THR A 170 13.76 21.22 7.67
C THR A 170 12.97 20.80 6.44
N ILE A 171 11.68 20.48 6.60
CA ILE A 171 10.80 20.13 5.47
C ILE A 171 10.54 21.36 4.60
N GLU A 172 10.12 22.52 5.13
CA GLU A 172 9.87 23.70 4.26
C GLU A 172 11.08 24.12 3.42
N LYS A 173 12.29 23.91 3.94
CA LYS A 173 13.54 24.31 3.26
C LYS A 173 14.01 23.30 2.20
N TYR A 174 13.69 22.01 2.35
CA TYR A 174 14.24 20.96 1.49
C TYR A 174 13.18 20.04 0.84
N GLU A 175 11.89 20.17 1.16
CA GLU A 175 10.78 19.35 0.64
C GLU A 175 10.81 19.25 -0.88
N ARG A 176 11.03 20.39 -1.56
CA ARG A 176 11.03 20.49 -3.01
C ARG A 176 12.16 19.69 -3.68
N ILE A 177 13.18 19.28 -2.93
CA ILE A 177 14.33 18.51 -3.41
C ILE A 177 14.29 17.09 -2.84
N VAL A 178 14.00 16.95 -1.54
CA VAL A 178 14.01 15.68 -0.81
C VAL A 178 12.89 14.76 -1.29
N VAL A 179 11.68 15.28 -1.49
CA VAL A 179 10.55 14.45 -1.93
C VAL A 179 10.81 13.85 -3.32
N PRO A 180 11.15 14.63 -4.37
CA PRO A 180 11.51 14.04 -5.67
C PRO A 180 12.68 13.07 -5.57
N LEU A 181 13.70 13.37 -4.78
CA LEU A 181 14.89 12.51 -4.66
C LEU A 181 14.56 11.17 -4.02
N VAL A 182 13.75 11.14 -2.96
CA VAL A 182 13.29 9.88 -2.33
C VAL A 182 12.46 9.06 -3.31
N PHE A 183 11.50 9.67 -4.01
CA PHE A 183 10.67 8.96 -4.99
C PHE A 183 11.49 8.44 -6.18
N ILE A 184 12.45 9.21 -6.69
CA ILE A 184 13.36 8.76 -7.76
C ILE A 184 14.23 7.61 -7.27
N THR A 185 14.81 7.71 -6.07
CA THR A 185 15.70 6.67 -5.53
C THR A 185 14.93 5.39 -5.23
N LEU A 186 13.72 5.49 -4.67
CA LEU A 186 12.84 4.36 -4.42
C LEU A 186 12.38 3.71 -5.73
N GLY A 187 12.00 4.51 -6.73
CA GLY A 187 11.65 4.03 -8.07
C GLY A 187 12.81 3.27 -8.72
N LEU A 188 14.03 3.83 -8.67
CA LEU A 188 15.23 3.17 -9.19
C LEU A 188 15.56 1.88 -8.43
N TYR A 189 15.40 1.87 -7.11
CA TYR A 189 15.60 0.67 -6.29
C TYR A 189 14.61 -0.43 -6.65
N ILE A 190 13.31 -0.10 -6.77
CA ILE A 190 12.27 -1.03 -7.20
C ILE A 190 12.57 -1.57 -8.60
N MET A 191 13.00 -0.70 -9.53
CA MET A 191 13.36 -1.12 -10.89
C MET A 191 14.60 -2.02 -10.92
N TYR A 192 15.57 -1.81 -10.02
CA TYR A 192 16.75 -2.67 -9.87
C TYR A 192 16.39 -4.03 -9.28
N GLU A 193 15.65 -4.04 -8.17
CA GLU A 193 15.25 -5.26 -7.46
C GLU A 193 14.33 -6.16 -8.31
N ASN A 194 13.50 -5.54 -9.17
CA ASN A 194 12.62 -6.27 -10.10
C ASN A 194 13.28 -6.59 -11.45
N GLY A 195 14.59 -6.36 -11.61
CA GLY A 195 15.35 -6.73 -12.81
C GLY A 195 15.04 -5.91 -14.08
N THR A 196 14.27 -4.82 -13.95
CA THR A 196 13.94 -3.91 -15.07
C THR A 196 15.18 -3.18 -15.61
N ILE A 197 16.19 -2.98 -14.75
CA ILE A 197 17.52 -2.43 -15.08
C ILE A 197 18.59 -3.45 -14.67
N GLU A 198 18.67 -4.58 -15.38
CA GLU A 198 19.82 -5.47 -15.27
C GLU A 198 21.04 -4.98 -16.08
N PRO A 199 22.28 -5.30 -15.64
CA PRO A 199 23.52 -4.77 -16.16
C PRO A 199 23.95 -5.49 -17.46
N THR A 200 23.21 -5.27 -18.55
CA THR A 200 23.63 -5.75 -19.88
C THR A 200 24.78 -4.94 -20.49
N ILE A 201 25.24 -3.87 -19.84
CA ILE A 201 26.33 -3.02 -20.34
C ILE A 201 27.72 -3.57 -19.99
N PHE A 202 27.87 -4.49 -19.02
CA PHE A 202 29.19 -4.97 -18.57
C PHE A 202 29.56 -6.40 -19.00
N SER A 203 28.65 -7.16 -19.63
CA SER A 203 28.93 -8.56 -20.04
C SER A 203 29.49 -8.72 -21.46
N SER A 204 29.72 -7.63 -22.20
CA SER A 204 30.18 -7.69 -23.60
C SER A 204 31.46 -6.88 -23.86
N SER A 205 32.40 -6.87 -22.92
CA SER A 205 33.76 -6.39 -23.21
C SER A 205 34.67 -7.59 -23.58
N PRO A 206 35.27 -7.63 -24.78
CA PRO A 206 36.20 -8.70 -25.22
C PRO A 206 37.49 -8.81 -24.38
N PHE A 207 37.63 -7.99 -23.33
CA PHE A 207 38.83 -7.87 -22.52
C PHE A 207 38.90 -8.94 -21.42
N LEU A 208 37.75 -9.48 -20.97
CA LEU A 208 37.68 -10.42 -19.84
C LEU A 208 37.82 -11.90 -20.24
N GLU A 209 37.55 -12.29 -21.49
CA GLU A 209 37.81 -13.65 -22.00
C GLU A 209 39.31 -14.00 -22.02
N ARG A 210 40.20 -13.01 -22.02
CA ARG A 210 41.64 -13.24 -22.07
C ARG A 210 42.25 -13.67 -20.72
N PHE A 211 41.55 -13.45 -19.62
CA PHE A 211 42.08 -13.70 -18.26
C PHE A 211 41.46 -14.91 -17.56
N TYR A 212 40.34 -15.43 -18.06
CA TYR A 212 39.72 -16.67 -17.57
C TYR A 212 39.14 -17.49 -18.72
N PRO A 213 39.98 -18.24 -19.46
CA PRO A 213 39.47 -19.29 -20.34
C PRO A 213 38.94 -20.45 -19.48
N VAL A 214 37.74 -20.91 -19.79
CA VAL A 214 37.14 -22.13 -19.23
C VAL A 214 37.98 -23.35 -19.60
#